data_AF-I3DBE0-F1
#
_entry.id   AF-I3DBE0-F1
#
_cell.length_a   1.000
_cell.length_b   1.000
_cell.length_c   1.000
_cell.angle_alpha   90.00
_cell.angle_beta   90.00
_cell.angle_gamma   90.00
#
_symmetry.space_group_name_H-M   'P 1'
#
loop_
_entity.id
_entity.type
_entity.pdbx_description
1 polymer ?
#
loop_
_entity_poly.entity_id
_entity_poly.type
_entity_poly.pdbx_seq_one_letter_code
_entity_poly.pdbx_strand_id
1 'polypeptide(L)'
;MAECGPVTFQEKLTLTIFLLAILLWSTASLTGFNITAIAMLAVVLSVITGLINWKKDACTDSAAWDTFVWMGGIIGLAGLLTKFGLVPWFATTVSGHLTGLSWPMILATLAIVYMYSHYAFASGTAHVVAMYIPFVTVSISAGVPPILAVLTFSFIAPIFQGLTHYSMGCAPIYFGSGYTSLRTWWIIGFVLSAIYLIIYALVGPMWWNILGLWG
;
A
#
# COMPACT_ATOMS: atom_id res chain seq x y z
N MET A 1 -2.12 -19.46 -31.28
CA MET A 1 -1.79 -20.48 -30.25
C MET A 1 -0.91 -21.62 -30.77
N ALA A 2 -0.83 -21.89 -32.08
CA ALA A 2 0.03 -22.95 -32.64
C ALA A 2 1.51 -22.56 -32.86
N GLU A 3 1.93 -21.34 -32.51
CA GLU A 3 3.28 -20.82 -32.81
C GLU A 3 4.29 -20.98 -31.67
N CYS A 4 3.86 -21.27 -30.44
CA CYS A 4 4.77 -21.27 -29.28
C CYS A 4 5.62 -22.53 -29.09
N GLY A 5 5.45 -23.56 -29.93
CA GLY A 5 6.19 -24.82 -29.80
C GLY A 5 5.93 -25.58 -28.48
N PRO A 6 6.59 -26.72 -28.26
CA PRO A 6 6.48 -27.47 -27.01
C PRO A 6 7.22 -26.76 -25.86
N VAL A 7 6.66 -26.85 -24.65
CA VAL A 7 7.23 -26.23 -23.44
C VAL A 7 8.66 -26.71 -23.20
N THR A 8 9.59 -25.77 -23.20
CA THR A 8 11.02 -25.98 -22.99
C THR A 8 11.33 -26.34 -21.54
N PHE A 9 12.52 -26.90 -21.31
CA PHE A 9 12.98 -27.21 -19.96
C PHE A 9 13.08 -25.96 -19.07
N GLN A 10 13.55 -24.84 -19.64
CA GLN A 10 13.64 -23.57 -18.90
C GLN A 10 12.26 -23.05 -18.51
N GLU A 11 11.26 -23.12 -19.38
CA GLU A 11 9.88 -22.71 -19.04
C GLU A 11 9.28 -23.58 -17.92
N LYS A 12 9.52 -24.90 -17.93
CA LYS A 12 9.09 -25.79 -16.84
C LYS A 12 9.75 -25.42 -15.52
N LEU A 13 11.03 -25.06 -15.55
CA LEU A 13 11.79 -24.69 -14.37
C LEU A 13 11.31 -23.35 -13.79
N THR A 14 11.07 -22.36 -14.66
CA THR A 14 10.45 -21.07 -14.30
C THR A 14 9.09 -21.30 -13.64
N LEU A 15 8.23 -22.13 -14.25
CA LEU A 15 6.91 -22.44 -13.69
C LEU A 15 7.02 -23.12 -12.31
N THR A 16 7.98 -24.02 -12.14
CA THR A 16 8.21 -24.72 -10.87
C THR A 16 8.62 -23.75 -9.76
N ILE A 17 9.58 -22.86 -10.03
CA ILE A 17 10.02 -21.84 -9.05
C ILE A 17 8.88 -20.88 -8.72
N PHE A 18 8.11 -20.47 -9.73
CA PHE A 18 6.94 -19.60 -9.55
C PHE A 18 5.87 -20.23 -8.66
N LEU A 19 5.48 -21.48 -8.94
CA LEU A 19 4.50 -22.21 -8.13
C LEU A 19 5.01 -22.45 -6.70
N LEU A 20 6.29 -22.77 -6.53
CA LEU A 20 6.91 -22.89 -5.21
C LEU A 20 6.83 -21.58 -4.43
N ALA A 21 7.16 -20.45 -5.06
CA ALA A 21 7.07 -19.14 -4.43
C ALA A 21 5.64 -18.80 -4.00
N ILE A 22 4.63 -19.09 -4.84
CA ILE A 22 3.21 -18.90 -4.50
C ILE A 22 2.79 -19.79 -3.34
N LEU A 23 3.17 -21.07 -3.35
CA LEU A 23 2.82 -22.00 -2.27
C LEU A 23 3.42 -21.56 -0.94
N LEU A 24 4.70 -21.21 -0.92
CA LEU A 24 5.36 -20.69 0.27
C LEU A 24 4.74 -19.39 0.75
N TRP A 25 4.38 -18.49 -0.18
CA TRP A 25 3.76 -17.22 0.16
C TRP A 25 2.34 -17.37 0.71
N SER A 26 1.52 -18.21 0.07
CA SER A 26 0.14 -18.48 0.51
C SER A 26 0.07 -19.16 1.87
N THR A 27 1.11 -19.94 2.23
CA THR A 27 1.22 -20.62 3.52
C THR A 27 2.00 -19.82 4.56
N ALA A 28 2.54 -18.64 4.23
CA ALA A 28 3.39 -17.85 5.12
C ALA A 28 2.71 -17.45 6.44
N SER A 29 1.39 -17.23 6.42
CA SER A 29 0.60 -16.94 7.63
C SER A 29 0.48 -18.13 8.59
N LEU A 30 0.61 -19.36 8.06
CA LEU A 30 0.57 -20.61 8.83
C LEU A 30 1.97 -21.08 9.24
N THR A 31 2.94 -20.95 8.34
CA THR A 31 4.32 -21.43 8.52
C THR A 31 5.20 -20.42 9.26
N GLY A 32 4.80 -19.15 9.29
CA GLY A 32 5.60 -18.06 9.84
C GLY A 32 6.77 -17.64 8.95
N PHE A 33 6.83 -18.11 7.70
CA PHE A 33 7.91 -17.75 6.79
C PHE A 33 7.89 -16.26 6.45
N ASN A 34 9.08 -15.65 6.45
CA ASN A 34 9.23 -14.26 6.05
C ASN A 34 9.02 -14.12 4.53
N ILE A 35 8.10 -13.25 4.13
CA ILE A 35 7.70 -13.05 2.73
C ILE A 35 8.89 -12.56 1.88
N THR A 36 9.74 -11.68 2.42
CA THR A 36 10.96 -11.21 1.74
C THR A 36 11.94 -12.36 1.53
N ALA A 37 12.10 -13.25 2.51
CA ALA A 37 12.96 -14.43 2.37
C ALA A 37 12.47 -15.38 1.28
N ILE A 38 11.15 -15.58 1.15
CA ILE A 38 10.55 -16.38 0.06
C ILE A 38 10.87 -15.76 -1.31
N ALA A 39 10.73 -14.44 -1.46
CA ALA A 39 11.08 -13.75 -2.70
C ALA A 39 12.57 -13.87 -3.03
N MET A 40 13.45 -13.69 -2.03
CA MET A 40 14.90 -13.86 -2.20
C MET A 40 15.27 -15.30 -2.57
N LEU A 41 14.60 -16.29 -2.00
CA LEU A 41 14.79 -17.70 -2.36
C LEU A 41 14.48 -17.95 -3.84
N ALA A 42 13.37 -17.39 -4.35
CA ALA A 42 13.01 -17.53 -5.76
C ALA A 42 14.08 -16.91 -6.69
N VAL A 43 14.65 -15.76 -6.33
CA VAL A 43 15.76 -15.13 -7.06
C VAL A 43 17.00 -16.02 -7.03
N VAL A 44 17.40 -16.51 -5.86
CA VAL A 44 18.57 -17.40 -5.71
C VAL A 44 18.41 -18.67 -6.54
N LEU A 45 17.23 -19.32 -6.48
CA LEU A 45 16.94 -20.49 -7.30
C LEU A 45 17.01 -20.17 -8.79
N SER A 46 16.50 -19.01 -9.21
CA SER A 46 16.54 -18.59 -10.62
C SER A 46 17.97 -18.34 -11.12
N VAL A 47 18.87 -17.85 -10.26
CA VAL A 47 20.29 -17.66 -10.59
C VAL A 47 21.03 -19.00 -10.64
N ILE A 48 20.85 -19.87 -9.64
CA ILE A 48 21.53 -21.19 -9.58
C ILE A 48 21.10 -22.10 -10.74
N THR A 49 19.83 -22.02 -11.13
CA THR A 49 19.29 -22.79 -12.26
C THR A 49 19.67 -22.24 -13.62
N GLY A 50 20.32 -21.06 -13.68
CA GLY A 50 20.70 -20.40 -14.92
C GLY A 50 19.54 -19.79 -15.70
N LEU A 51 18.37 -19.63 -15.08
CA LEU A 51 17.24 -18.91 -15.67
C LEU A 51 17.50 -17.40 -15.75
N ILE A 52 18.22 -16.87 -14.76
CA ILE A 52 18.61 -15.46 -14.68
C ILE A 52 20.13 -15.40 -14.54
N ASN A 53 20.80 -14.69 -15.44
CA ASN A 53 22.20 -14.37 -15.27
C ASN A 53 22.36 -13.17 -14.34
N TRP A 54 23.13 -13.33 -13.26
CA TRP A 54 23.35 -12.27 -12.28
C TRP A 54 23.85 -10.96 -12.90
N LYS A 55 24.91 -11.03 -13.73
CA LYS A 55 25.53 -9.82 -14.31
C LYS A 55 24.70 -9.23 -15.44
N LYS A 56 24.19 -10.07 -16.34
CA LYS A 56 23.55 -9.63 -17.58
C LYS A 56 22.08 -9.27 -17.40
N ASP A 57 21.39 -9.91 -16.45
CA ASP A 57 19.95 -9.76 -16.29
C ASP A 57 19.62 -9.08 -14.94
N ALA A 58 20.17 -9.55 -13.81
CA ALA A 58 19.80 -8.99 -12.49
C ALA A 58 20.47 -7.63 -12.18
N CYS A 59 21.77 -7.46 -12.49
CA CYS A 59 22.48 -6.20 -12.22
C CYS A 59 22.12 -5.07 -13.19
N THR A 60 21.48 -5.39 -14.30
CA THR A 60 21.16 -4.44 -15.39
C THR A 60 19.66 -4.14 -15.48
N ASP A 61 18.82 -4.80 -14.67
CA ASP A 61 17.39 -4.54 -14.55
C ASP A 61 17.15 -3.17 -13.89
N SER A 62 17.17 -2.12 -14.71
CA SER A 62 16.99 -0.75 -14.25
C SER A 62 15.66 -0.52 -13.55
N ALA A 63 14.59 -1.26 -13.91
CA ALA A 63 13.28 -1.11 -13.28
C ALA A 63 13.28 -1.65 -11.84
N ALA A 64 13.92 -2.79 -11.60
CA ALA A 64 14.07 -3.36 -10.26
C ALA A 64 14.91 -2.45 -9.35
N TRP A 65 16.06 -1.95 -9.85
CA TRP A 65 16.94 -1.07 -9.09
C TRP A 65 16.32 0.30 -8.80
N ASP A 66 15.64 0.89 -9.79
CA ASP A 66 14.93 2.17 -9.61
C ASP A 66 13.87 2.04 -8.51
N THR A 67 13.07 0.97 -8.55
CA THR A 67 12.08 0.67 -7.50
C THR A 67 12.72 0.51 -6.13
N PHE A 68 13.83 -0.23 -6.03
CA PHE A 68 14.54 -0.47 -4.76
C PHE A 68 15.07 0.83 -4.14
N VAL A 69 15.79 1.64 -4.92
CA VAL A 69 16.38 2.90 -4.45
C VAL A 69 15.27 3.89 -4.07
N TRP A 70 14.25 4.01 -4.91
CA TRP A 70 13.17 4.96 -4.71
C TRP A 70 12.29 4.60 -3.51
N MET A 71 11.87 3.34 -3.36
CA MET A 71 11.12 2.88 -2.18
C MET A 71 11.93 3.01 -0.90
N GLY A 72 13.20 2.60 -0.90
CA GLY A 72 14.08 2.72 0.25
C GLY A 72 14.26 4.16 0.71
N GLY A 73 14.48 5.08 -0.22
CA GLY A 73 14.60 6.51 0.05
C GLY A 73 13.34 7.10 0.69
N ILE A 74 12.17 6.80 0.14
CA ILE A 74 10.92 7.35 0.66
C ILE A 74 10.58 6.77 2.05
N ILE A 75 10.74 5.46 2.26
CA ILE A 75 10.53 4.84 3.57
C ILE A 75 11.50 5.43 4.61
N GLY A 76 12.76 5.67 4.22
CA GLY A 76 13.76 6.33 5.06
C GLY A 76 13.33 7.75 5.47
N LEU A 77 12.86 8.57 4.52
CA LEU A 77 12.36 9.92 4.80
C LEU A 77 11.13 9.91 5.70
N ALA A 78 10.20 8.98 5.49
CA ALA A 78 9.02 8.81 6.36
C ALA A 78 9.43 8.45 7.80
N GLY A 79 10.45 7.59 7.97
CA GLY A 79 11.05 7.28 9.26
C GLY A 79 11.68 8.51 9.93
N LEU A 80 12.38 9.35 9.16
CA LEU A 80 12.95 10.61 9.66
C LEU A 80 11.87 11.60 10.08
N LEU A 81 10.80 11.78 9.29
CA LEU A 81 9.67 12.64 9.66
C LEU A 81 9.06 12.23 11.01
N THR A 82 8.86 10.92 11.20
CA THR A 82 8.38 10.38 12.48
C THR A 82 9.35 10.70 13.62
N LYS A 83 10.67 10.45 13.40
CA LYS A 83 11.73 10.72 14.39
C LYS A 83 11.86 12.21 14.75
N PHE A 84 11.72 13.11 13.78
CA PHE A 84 11.80 14.56 13.97
C PHE A 84 10.51 15.17 14.54
N GLY A 85 9.53 14.35 14.91
CA GLY A 85 8.37 14.81 15.65
C GLY A 85 7.20 15.27 14.78
N LEU A 86 7.10 14.79 13.53
CA LEU A 86 5.91 15.05 12.71
C LEU A 86 4.63 14.57 13.43
N VAL A 87 4.69 13.42 14.12
CA VAL A 87 3.55 12.88 14.90
C VAL A 87 3.07 13.86 15.98
N PRO A 88 3.91 14.26 16.95
CA PRO A 88 3.50 15.22 17.98
C PRO A 88 3.15 16.59 17.42
N TRP A 89 3.86 17.09 16.39
CA TRP A 89 3.52 18.37 15.74
C TRP A 89 2.15 18.33 15.05
N PHE A 90 1.87 17.25 14.32
CA PHE A 90 0.59 17.07 13.65
C PHE A 90 -0.54 16.96 14.68
N ALA A 91 -0.31 16.22 15.76
CA ALA A 91 -1.25 16.09 16.87
C ALA A 91 -1.60 17.44 17.49
N THR A 92 -0.62 18.26 17.86
CA THR A 92 -0.87 19.57 18.49
C THR A 92 -1.48 20.59 17.54
N THR A 93 -1.03 20.60 16.28
CA THR A 93 -1.55 21.54 15.27
C THR A 93 -2.99 21.22 14.91
N VAL A 94 -3.31 19.94 14.71
CA VAL A 94 -4.66 19.51 14.30
C VAL A 94 -5.62 19.48 15.49
N SER A 95 -5.18 19.10 16.70
CA SER A 95 -6.06 19.06 17.88
C SER A 95 -6.73 20.40 18.18
N GLY A 96 -6.03 21.53 17.94
CA GLY A 96 -6.60 22.87 18.12
C GLY A 96 -7.78 23.15 17.19
N HIS A 97 -7.74 22.61 15.98
CA HIS A 97 -8.80 22.76 14.96
C HIS A 97 -9.96 21.77 15.12
N LEU A 98 -9.77 20.73 15.94
CA LEU A 98 -10.78 19.69 16.20
C LEU A 98 -11.62 19.97 17.46
N THR A 99 -11.37 21.08 18.16
CA THR A 99 -12.08 21.43 19.40
C THR A 99 -13.57 21.64 19.13
N GLY A 100 -14.43 21.12 20.03
CA GLY A 100 -15.89 21.24 19.93
C GLY A 100 -16.56 20.26 18.95
N LEU A 101 -15.79 19.44 18.22
CA LEU A 101 -16.35 18.41 17.34
C LEU A 101 -16.64 17.12 18.11
N SER A 102 -17.69 16.41 17.69
CA SER A 102 -17.96 15.05 18.18
C SER A 102 -16.94 14.06 17.59
N TRP A 103 -16.61 12.98 18.31
CA TRP A 103 -15.65 11.98 17.83
C TRP A 103 -15.96 11.43 16.42
N PRO A 104 -17.22 11.24 15.96
CA PRO A 104 -17.48 10.80 14.59
C PRO A 104 -17.09 11.85 13.56
N MET A 105 -17.32 13.14 13.86
CA MET A 105 -16.92 14.24 12.97
C MET A 105 -15.41 14.37 12.89
N ILE A 106 -14.71 14.14 14.01
CA ILE A 106 -13.24 14.10 14.05
C ILE A 106 -12.72 12.97 13.17
N LEU A 107 -13.24 11.75 13.35
CA LEU A 107 -12.84 10.60 12.54
C LEU A 107 -13.11 10.83 11.05
N ALA A 108 -14.28 11.38 10.70
CA ALA A 108 -14.63 11.69 9.32
C ALA A 108 -13.69 12.73 8.70
N THR A 109 -13.39 13.79 9.44
CA THR A 109 -12.46 14.85 8.98
C THR A 109 -11.06 14.28 8.76
N LEU A 110 -10.54 13.55 9.73
CA LEU A 110 -9.21 12.93 9.64
C LEU A 110 -9.16 11.87 8.53
N ALA A 111 -10.23 11.11 8.31
CA ALA A 111 -10.34 10.15 7.21
C ALA A 111 -10.24 10.82 5.83
N ILE A 112 -10.96 11.94 5.63
CA ILE A 112 -10.90 12.74 4.40
C ILE A 112 -9.49 13.28 4.18
N VAL A 113 -8.89 13.87 5.22
CA VAL A 113 -7.53 14.42 5.13
C VAL A 113 -6.51 13.32 4.85
N TYR A 114 -6.62 12.16 5.50
CA TYR A 114 -5.74 11.01 5.29
C TYR A 114 -5.84 10.46 3.86
N MET A 115 -7.07 10.35 3.32
CA MET A 115 -7.30 9.92 1.94
C MET A 115 -6.61 10.85 0.94
N TYR A 116 -6.90 12.15 1.02
CA TYR A 116 -6.51 13.09 -0.01
C TYR A 116 -5.10 13.67 0.16
N SER A 117 -4.50 13.57 1.35
CA SER A 117 -3.07 13.85 1.50
C SER A 117 -2.20 12.94 0.64
N HIS A 118 -2.73 11.80 0.19
CA HIS A 118 -2.04 10.90 -0.72
C HIS A 118 -1.66 11.56 -2.06
N TYR A 119 -2.35 12.62 -2.51
CA TYR A 119 -1.90 13.39 -3.68
C TYR A 119 -0.51 14.02 -3.51
N ALA A 120 -0.04 14.19 -2.27
CA ALA A 120 1.30 14.68 -1.95
C ALA A 120 2.34 13.55 -1.81
N PHE A 121 1.94 12.28 -1.91
CA PHE A 121 2.81 11.13 -1.74
C PHE A 121 2.91 10.34 -3.03
N ALA A 122 4.15 10.13 -3.48
CA ALA A 122 4.37 9.34 -4.66
C ALA A 122 4.18 7.83 -4.44
N SER A 123 3.98 7.35 -3.20
CA SER A 123 3.79 5.93 -2.89
C SER A 123 2.83 5.72 -1.73
N GLY A 124 1.96 4.71 -1.84
CA GLY A 124 1.03 4.32 -0.79
C GLY A 124 1.73 3.78 0.43
N THR A 125 2.76 2.97 0.25
CA THR A 125 3.58 2.46 1.35
C THR A 125 4.22 3.62 2.13
N ALA A 126 4.74 4.61 1.41
CA ALA A 126 5.31 5.81 2.02
C ALA A 126 4.30 6.61 2.84
N HIS A 127 3.10 6.81 2.27
CA HIS A 127 2.00 7.49 2.94
C HIS A 127 1.59 6.77 4.22
N VAL A 128 1.40 5.44 4.18
CA VAL A 128 1.09 4.64 5.36
C VAL A 128 2.18 4.77 6.42
N VAL A 129 3.45 4.60 6.06
CA VAL A 129 4.57 4.71 7.01
C VAL A 129 4.64 6.08 7.67
N ALA A 130 4.38 7.16 6.91
CA ALA A 130 4.47 8.53 7.43
C ALA A 130 3.23 8.97 8.22
N MET A 131 2.03 8.57 7.78
CA MET A 131 0.78 9.19 8.21
C MET A 131 -0.10 8.28 9.08
N TYR A 132 0.00 6.96 8.96
CA TYR A 132 -0.94 6.04 9.62
C TYR A 132 -0.90 6.18 11.15
N ILE A 133 0.28 6.04 11.76
CA ILE A 133 0.46 6.15 13.21
C ILE A 133 0.04 7.52 13.75
N PRO A 134 0.45 8.67 13.17
CA PRO A 134 -0.03 9.97 13.64
C PRO A 134 -1.55 10.10 13.62
N PHE A 135 -2.21 9.71 12.53
CA PHE A 135 -3.66 9.87 12.39
C PHE A 135 -4.45 8.98 13.36
N VAL A 136 -4.02 7.72 13.53
CA VAL A 136 -4.58 6.82 14.54
C VAL A 136 -4.42 7.43 15.95
N THR A 137 -3.21 7.88 16.28
CA THR A 137 -2.88 8.43 17.61
C THR A 137 -3.70 9.67 17.94
N VAL A 138 -3.82 10.60 16.99
CA VAL A 138 -4.63 11.82 17.15
C VAL A 138 -6.10 11.49 17.30
N SER A 139 -6.62 10.57 16.49
CA SER A 139 -8.03 10.15 16.56
C SER A 139 -8.37 9.58 17.95
N ILE A 140 -7.52 8.68 18.45
CA ILE A 140 -7.69 8.07 19.78
C ILE A 140 -7.63 9.13 20.88
N SER A 141 -6.66 10.04 20.79
CA SER A 141 -6.49 11.13 21.76
C SER A 141 -7.67 12.11 21.75
N ALA A 142 -8.38 12.20 20.63
CA ALA A 142 -9.59 13.00 20.45
C ALA A 142 -10.90 12.26 20.79
N GLY A 143 -10.82 11.06 21.38
CA GLY A 143 -11.98 10.31 21.87
C GLY A 143 -12.61 9.33 20.89
N VAL A 144 -11.97 9.06 19.74
CA VAL A 144 -12.43 8.01 18.81
C VAL A 144 -12.12 6.63 19.42
N PRO A 145 -13.05 5.64 19.36
CA PRO A 145 -12.78 4.27 19.78
C PRO A 145 -11.52 3.70 19.08
N PRO A 146 -10.54 3.14 19.82
CA PRO A 146 -9.23 2.79 19.26
C PRO A 146 -9.26 1.86 18.05
N ILE A 147 -10.02 0.78 18.15
CA ILE A 147 -10.20 -0.20 17.09
C ILE A 147 -10.89 0.41 15.87
N LEU A 148 -11.85 1.32 16.06
CA LEU A 148 -12.51 2.01 14.95
C LEU A 148 -11.54 2.91 14.20
N ALA A 149 -10.67 3.65 14.90
CA ALA A 149 -9.63 4.46 14.29
C ALA A 149 -8.66 3.58 13.47
N VAL A 150 -8.14 2.50 14.05
CA VAL A 150 -7.24 1.55 13.40
C VAL A 150 -7.86 0.98 12.12
N LEU A 151 -9.10 0.48 12.19
CA LEU A 151 -9.79 -0.09 11.03
C LEU A 151 -10.02 0.98 9.96
N THR A 152 -10.52 2.16 10.33
CA THR A 152 -10.81 3.25 9.39
C THR A 152 -9.60 3.60 8.54
N PHE A 153 -8.45 3.89 9.16
CA PHE A 153 -7.25 4.25 8.39
C PHE A 153 -6.66 3.05 7.63
N SER A 154 -6.81 1.83 8.15
CA SER A 154 -6.35 0.61 7.46
C SER A 154 -7.14 0.36 6.17
N PHE A 155 -8.43 0.64 6.17
CA PHE A 155 -9.29 0.47 4.99
C PHE A 155 -9.27 1.65 4.03
N ILE A 156 -8.90 2.86 4.48
CA ILE A 156 -8.62 3.98 3.57
C ILE A 156 -7.34 3.74 2.79
N ALA A 157 -6.35 3.06 3.38
CA ALA A 157 -5.08 2.77 2.73
C ALA A 157 -5.21 2.13 1.33
N PRO A 158 -5.97 1.04 1.12
CA PRO A 158 -6.17 0.50 -0.22
C PRO A 158 -7.02 1.40 -1.13
N ILE A 159 -7.86 2.28 -0.61
CA ILE A 159 -8.74 3.13 -1.42
C ILE A 159 -7.97 4.27 -2.07
N PHE A 160 -7.07 4.95 -1.34
CA PHE A 160 -6.29 6.05 -1.93
C PHE A 160 -5.33 5.57 -3.04
N GLN A 161 -5.05 4.26 -3.10
CA GLN A 161 -4.25 3.65 -4.17
C GLN A 161 -4.92 3.75 -5.55
N GLY A 162 -6.17 4.21 -5.63
CA GLY A 162 -6.82 4.53 -6.89
C GLY A 162 -6.65 5.99 -7.37
N LEU A 163 -6.12 6.89 -6.53
CA LEU A 163 -6.18 8.35 -6.78
C LEU A 163 -5.23 8.81 -7.89
N THR A 164 -4.00 8.31 -7.87
CA THR A 164 -2.93 8.76 -8.78
C THR A 164 -2.30 7.57 -9.50
N HIS A 165 -1.81 7.82 -10.70
CA HIS A 165 -1.06 6.87 -11.51
C HIS A 165 0.26 6.37 -10.88
N TYR A 166 0.71 6.96 -9.76
CA TYR A 166 1.92 6.56 -9.02
C TYR A 166 1.61 6.00 -7.62
N SER A 167 0.36 6.01 -7.19
CA SER A 167 -0.05 5.65 -5.83
C SER A 167 0.39 4.24 -5.37
N MET A 168 0.42 3.26 -6.27
CA MET A 168 0.92 1.91 -5.97
C MET A 168 1.86 1.39 -7.07
N GLY A 169 2.69 0.40 -6.73
CA GLY A 169 3.73 -0.09 -7.64
C GLY A 169 3.24 -0.58 -9.01
N CYS A 170 2.02 -1.11 -9.12
CA CYS A 170 1.45 -1.49 -10.40
C CYS A 170 0.75 -0.34 -11.15
N ALA A 171 0.45 0.79 -10.51
CA ALA A 171 -0.23 1.91 -11.16
C ALA A 171 0.60 2.52 -12.30
N PRO A 172 1.93 2.75 -12.17
CA PRO A 172 2.76 3.20 -13.29
C PRO A 172 2.83 2.19 -14.43
N ILE A 173 2.80 0.89 -14.13
CA ILE A 173 2.80 -0.18 -15.14
C ILE A 173 1.51 -0.12 -15.97
N TYR A 174 0.35 0.00 -15.31
CA TYR A 174 -0.92 0.14 -16.00
C TYR A 174 -1.02 1.45 -16.77
N PHE A 175 -0.58 2.57 -16.19
CA PHE A 175 -0.60 3.86 -16.85
C PHE A 175 0.34 3.91 -18.07
N GLY A 176 1.52 3.30 -17.96
CA GLY A 176 2.53 3.22 -19.02
C GLY A 176 2.11 2.41 -20.25
N SER A 177 1.04 1.61 -20.14
CA SER A 177 0.47 0.87 -21.29
C SER A 177 -0.19 1.78 -22.34
N GLY A 178 -0.45 3.05 -22.02
CA GLY A 178 -1.02 4.02 -22.95
C GLY A 178 -2.53 3.92 -23.17
N TYR A 179 -3.25 3.01 -22.50
CA TYR A 179 -4.70 2.85 -22.65
C TYR A 179 -5.54 3.98 -22.04
N THR A 180 -4.98 4.83 -21.18
CA THR A 180 -5.72 5.88 -20.48
C THR A 180 -4.91 7.17 -20.36
N SER A 181 -5.60 8.30 -20.47
CA SER A 181 -4.99 9.61 -20.24
C SER A 181 -4.82 9.92 -18.75
N LEU A 182 -3.88 10.81 -18.42
CA LEU A 182 -3.67 11.30 -17.05
C LEU A 182 -4.96 11.90 -16.47
N ARG A 183 -5.65 12.73 -17.27
CA ARG A 183 -6.90 13.39 -16.86
C ARG A 183 -7.98 12.36 -16.53
N THR A 184 -8.15 11.35 -17.38
CA THR A 184 -9.13 10.28 -17.17
C THR A 184 -8.85 9.51 -15.89
N TRP A 185 -7.58 9.11 -15.67
CA TRP A 185 -7.17 8.39 -14.46
C TRP A 185 -7.55 9.17 -13.20
N TRP A 186 -7.21 10.46 -13.14
CA TRP A 186 -7.39 11.27 -11.95
C TRP A 186 -8.86 11.59 -11.66
N ILE A 187 -9.67 11.86 -12.69
CA ILE A 187 -11.11 12.09 -12.52
C ILE A 187 -11.78 10.82 -12.00
N ILE A 188 -11.51 9.67 -12.62
CA ILE A 188 -12.09 8.39 -12.20
C ILE A 188 -11.62 8.04 -10.80
N GLY A 189 -10.33 8.19 -10.51
CA GLY A 189 -9.76 7.94 -9.19
C GLY A 189 -10.43 8.78 -8.09
N PHE A 190 -10.62 10.08 -8.33
CA PHE A 190 -11.30 10.97 -7.40
C PHE A 190 -12.78 10.62 -7.18
N VAL A 191 -13.51 10.31 -8.26
CA VAL A 191 -14.93 9.92 -8.17
C VAL A 191 -15.08 8.62 -7.40
N LEU A 192 -14.26 7.61 -7.72
CA LEU A 192 -14.27 6.33 -7.02
C LEU A 192 -13.86 6.47 -5.55
N SER A 193 -12.86 7.29 -5.24
CA SER A 193 -12.44 7.49 -3.85
C SER A 193 -13.56 8.09 -3.01
N ALA A 194 -14.32 9.06 -3.54
CA ALA A 194 -15.47 9.63 -2.86
C ALA A 194 -16.58 8.60 -2.63
N ILE A 195 -16.90 7.79 -3.64
CA ILE A 195 -17.89 6.70 -3.53
C ILE A 195 -17.46 5.70 -2.45
N TYR A 196 -16.21 5.23 -2.51
CA TYR A 196 -15.69 4.28 -1.54
C TYR A 196 -15.64 4.85 -0.12
N LEU A 197 -15.29 6.14 0.03
CA LEU A 197 -15.27 6.79 1.33
C LEU A 197 -16.67 6.87 1.94
N ILE A 198 -17.71 7.17 1.14
CA ILE A 198 -19.11 7.17 1.60
C ILE A 198 -19.54 5.76 2.01
N ILE A 199 -19.24 4.76 1.18
CA ILE A 199 -19.58 3.36 1.47
C ILE A 199 -18.91 2.93 2.78
N TYR A 200 -17.62 3.20 2.95
CA TYR A 200 -16.91 2.83 4.18
C TYR A 200 -17.38 3.61 5.39
N ALA A 201 -17.70 4.90 5.25
CA ALA A 201 -18.22 5.70 6.36
C ALA A 201 -19.59 5.22 6.86
N LEU A 202 -20.45 4.72 5.96
CA LEU A 202 -21.79 4.25 6.31
C LEU A 202 -21.81 2.78 6.71
N VAL A 203 -21.22 1.92 5.88
CA VAL A 203 -21.28 0.46 6.03
C VAL A 203 -20.21 -0.05 7.00
N GLY A 204 -19.02 0.54 7.01
CA GLY A 204 -17.88 0.09 7.81
C GLY A 204 -18.18 0.06 9.31
N PRO A 205 -18.50 1.21 9.93
CA PRO A 205 -18.87 1.27 11.34
C PRO A 205 -20.02 0.33 11.68
N MET A 206 -21.09 0.28 10.87
CA MET A 206 -22.22 -0.63 11.12
C MET A 206 -21.77 -2.10 11.10
N TRP A 207 -21.01 -2.51 10.10
CA TRP A 207 -20.52 -3.87 9.94
C TRP A 207 -19.57 -4.29 11.07
N TRP A 208 -18.62 -3.42 11.44
CA TRP A 208 -17.69 -3.72 12.52
C TRP A 208 -18.38 -3.77 13.88
N ASN A 209 -19.48 -3.04 14.07
CA ASN A 209 -20.29 -3.14 15.28
C ASN A 209 -21.03 -4.48 15.35
N ILE A 210 -21.60 -4.95 14.23
CA ILE A 210 -22.22 -6.28 14.13
C ILE A 210 -21.22 -7.40 14.46
N LEU A 211 -19.96 -7.23 14.05
CA LEU A 211 -18.87 -8.18 14.38
C LEU A 211 -18.38 -8.09 15.84
N GLY A 212 -18.91 -7.17 16.65
CA GLY A 212 -18.45 -6.94 18.02
C GLY A 212 -17.05 -6.33 18.10
N LEU A 213 -16.56 -5.72 17.02
CA LEU A 213 -15.22 -5.12 16.97
C LEU A 213 -15.18 -3.74 17.61
N TRP A 214 -16.32 -3.04 17.70
CA TRP A 214 -16.43 -1.75 18.39
C TRP A 214 -17.88 -1.48 18.79
N GLY A 215 -18.08 -0.82 19.93
CA GLY A 215 -19.41 -0.59 20.52
C GLY A 215 -19.59 -1.36 21.81
#